data_AF-U6H0S6-F1
#
_entry.id   AF-U6H0S6-F1
#
_cell.length_a   1.000
_cell.length_b   1.000
_cell.length_c   1.000
_cell.angle_alpha   90.00
_cell.angle_beta   90.00
_cell.angle_gamma   90.00
#
_symmetry.space_group_name_H-M   'P 1'
#
loop_
_entity.id
_entity.type
_entity.pdbx_description
1 polymer ?
#
loop_
_entity_poly.entity_id
_entity_poly.type
_entity_poly.pdbx_seq_one_letter_code
_entity_poly.pdbx_strand_id
1 'polypeptide(L)'
;MQQQGMLQLPAAAAATATAAAAAAATAAAAREQVDGLIRNLAVGYEMLKQQQEQQKQQHERDKQQQQQNRQQQLQQLQQMRAIHSRQQLRQHQQQIVQQQQQHRRRHRQHQRNQETTAVVSDSTRYVLVALLQLQLLLQQQQQQQQQQQQQQQQQQQQQQQHQQQQHYATTATAPPPATPSSSSNKSSSSSSSSSSSSKQVSPQTAG
;
A
#
# COMPACT_ATOMS: atom_id res chain seq x y z
N MET A 1 -8.95 145.29 -49.01
CA MET A 1 -9.35 144.56 -47.78
C MET A 1 -8.69 143.20 -47.80
N GLN A 2 -8.00 142.90 -46.70
CA GLN A 2 -7.67 141.60 -46.10
C GLN A 2 -7.73 140.35 -47.00
N GLN A 3 -6.58 139.66 -47.12
CA GLN A 3 -6.42 138.24 -46.77
C GLN A 3 -4.96 137.79 -46.96
N GLN A 4 -4.20 137.76 -45.87
CA GLN A 4 -2.98 136.96 -45.73
C GLN A 4 -3.02 136.32 -44.34
N GLY A 5 -3.48 135.07 -44.28
CA GLY A 5 -3.40 134.20 -43.11
C GLY A 5 -2.32 133.16 -43.34
N MET A 6 -1.15 133.38 -42.75
CA MET A 6 0.02 132.50 -42.85
C MET A 6 -0.19 131.21 -42.06
N LEU A 7 0.04 130.11 -42.77
CA LEU A 7 0.22 128.75 -42.28
C LEU A 7 1.48 128.63 -41.43
N GLN A 8 1.34 128.50 -40.11
CA GLN A 8 2.34 127.84 -39.28
C GLN A 8 1.60 127.06 -38.19
N LEU A 9 1.61 125.73 -38.28
CA LEU A 9 1.51 124.78 -37.15
C LEU A 9 1.57 123.34 -37.71
N PRO A 10 2.73 122.64 -37.61
CA PRO A 10 2.67 121.17 -37.59
C PRO A 10 3.63 120.47 -36.60
N ALA A 11 4.27 121.15 -35.64
CA ALA A 11 5.26 120.50 -34.75
C ALA A 11 4.64 119.69 -33.59
N ALA A 12 3.54 120.15 -32.99
CA ALA A 12 2.92 119.47 -31.83
C ALA A 12 2.17 118.17 -32.21
N ALA A 13 1.63 118.10 -33.43
CA ALA A 13 0.94 116.91 -33.95
C ALA A 13 1.91 115.76 -34.29
N ALA A 14 3.16 116.09 -34.65
CA ALA A 14 4.18 115.08 -34.91
C ALA A 14 4.63 114.37 -33.62
N ALA A 15 4.82 115.12 -32.52
CA ALA A 15 5.23 114.55 -31.23
C ALA A 15 4.20 113.59 -30.64
N THR A 16 2.90 113.93 -30.73
CA THR A 16 1.81 113.06 -30.27
C THR A 16 1.65 111.81 -31.14
N ALA A 17 1.87 111.90 -32.45
CA ALA A 17 1.90 110.74 -33.34
C ALA A 17 3.05 109.77 -33.01
N THR A 18 4.25 110.27 -32.70
CA THR A 18 5.37 109.43 -32.25
C THR A 18 5.12 108.78 -30.89
N ALA A 19 4.51 109.48 -29.93
CA ALA A 19 4.15 108.91 -28.63
C ALA A 19 3.08 107.82 -28.75
N ALA A 20 2.06 108.02 -29.61
CA ALA A 20 1.05 107.02 -29.90
C ALA A 20 1.62 105.79 -30.61
N ALA A 21 2.55 105.98 -31.55
CA ALA A 21 3.26 104.89 -32.22
C ALA A 21 4.15 104.09 -31.25
N ALA A 22 4.85 104.76 -30.33
CA ALA A 22 5.64 104.11 -29.28
C ALA A 22 4.77 103.33 -28.29
N ALA A 23 3.61 103.87 -27.91
CA ALA A 23 2.63 103.19 -27.07
C ALA A 23 2.03 101.96 -27.78
N ALA A 24 1.72 102.08 -29.08
CA ALA A 24 1.23 100.96 -29.90
C ALA A 24 2.30 99.86 -30.05
N ALA A 25 3.57 100.22 -30.26
CA ALA A 25 4.69 99.28 -30.31
C ALA A 25 4.89 98.57 -28.96
N THR A 26 4.78 99.31 -27.84
CA THR A 26 4.86 98.74 -26.49
C THR A 26 3.69 97.78 -26.20
N ALA A 27 2.47 98.15 -26.62
CA ALA A 27 1.29 97.29 -26.50
C ALA A 27 1.40 96.03 -27.36
N ALA A 28 1.97 96.12 -28.57
CA ALA A 28 2.23 94.98 -29.43
C ALA A 28 3.27 94.04 -28.80
N ALA A 29 4.37 94.57 -28.24
CA ALA A 29 5.37 93.78 -27.53
C ALA A 29 4.79 93.08 -26.28
N ALA A 30 3.92 93.75 -25.53
CA ALA A 30 3.23 93.15 -24.39
C ALA A 30 2.30 92.00 -24.81
N ARG A 31 1.61 92.12 -25.95
CA ARG A 31 0.78 91.05 -26.51
C ARG A 31 1.61 89.83 -26.90
N GLU A 32 2.75 90.02 -27.58
CA GLU A 32 3.66 88.93 -27.92
C GLU A 32 4.19 88.20 -26.68
N GLN A 33 4.50 88.93 -25.59
CA GLN A 33 4.89 88.31 -24.32
C GLN A 33 3.74 87.50 -23.69
N VAL A 34 2.52 88.03 -23.68
CA VAL A 34 1.34 87.31 -23.17
C VAL A 34 1.05 86.07 -24.01
N ASP A 35 1.09 86.17 -25.34
CA ASP A 35 0.89 85.04 -26.25
C ASP A 35 1.99 83.98 -26.09
N GLY A 36 3.22 84.39 -25.79
CA GLY A 36 4.31 83.50 -25.41
C GLY A 36 4.03 82.77 -24.09
N LEU A 37 3.55 83.48 -23.06
CA LEU A 37 3.18 82.88 -21.78
C LEU A 37 2.01 81.91 -21.91
N ILE A 38 0.97 82.25 -22.69
CA ILE A 38 -0.17 81.36 -22.97
C ILE A 38 0.30 80.08 -23.67
N ARG A 39 1.17 80.20 -24.68
CA ARG A 39 1.76 79.03 -25.36
C ARG A 39 2.57 78.15 -24.40
N ASN A 40 3.41 78.75 -23.56
CA ASN A 40 4.19 78.00 -22.56
C ASN A 40 3.28 77.32 -21.52
N LEU A 41 2.21 77.98 -21.07
CA LEU A 41 1.24 77.40 -20.15
C LEU A 41 0.50 76.21 -20.79
N ALA A 42 0.10 76.34 -22.06
CA ALA A 42 -0.56 75.27 -22.81
C ALA A 42 0.35 74.05 -22.98
N VAL A 43 1.63 74.24 -23.33
CA VAL A 43 2.62 73.16 -23.40
C VAL A 43 2.85 72.52 -22.03
N GLY A 44 2.95 73.32 -20.98
CA GLY A 44 3.08 72.82 -19.60
C GLY A 44 1.88 71.98 -19.16
N TYR A 45 0.67 72.39 -19.53
CA TYR A 45 -0.56 71.64 -19.25
C TYR A 45 -0.61 70.30 -20.01
N GLU A 46 -0.28 70.30 -21.30
CA GLU A 46 -0.23 69.06 -22.08
C GLU A 46 0.86 68.10 -21.58
N MET A 47 2.03 68.62 -21.19
CA MET A 47 3.09 67.80 -20.58
C MET A 47 2.66 67.19 -19.25
N LEU A 48 1.99 67.96 -18.38
CA LEU A 48 1.47 67.47 -17.10
C LEU A 48 0.39 66.40 -17.30
N LYS A 49 -0.51 66.62 -18.26
CA LYS A 49 -1.55 65.66 -18.63
C LYS A 49 -0.94 64.36 -19.18
N GLN A 50 0.07 64.47 -20.05
CA GLN A 50 0.81 63.32 -20.56
C GLN A 50 1.53 62.56 -19.44
N GLN A 51 2.15 63.26 -18.49
CA GLN A 51 2.78 62.64 -17.32
C GLN A 51 1.75 61.90 -16.45
N GLN A 52 0.58 62.49 -16.21
CA GLN A 52 -0.50 61.84 -15.46
C GLN A 52 -1.00 60.58 -16.17
N GLU A 53 -1.15 60.62 -17.50
CA GLU A 53 -1.56 59.46 -18.27
C GLU A 53 -0.52 58.33 -18.23
N GLN A 54 0.77 58.67 -18.31
CA GLN A 54 1.84 57.68 -18.13
C GLN A 54 1.79 57.01 -16.76
N GLN A 55 1.58 57.78 -15.68
CA GLN A 55 1.42 57.22 -14.33
C GLN A 55 0.21 56.28 -14.25
N LYS A 56 -0.92 56.66 -14.86
CA LYS A 56 -2.12 55.81 -14.90
C LYS A 56 -1.85 54.50 -15.64
N GLN A 57 -1.19 54.54 -16.79
CA GLN A 57 -0.82 53.35 -17.56
C GLN A 57 0.16 52.45 -16.79
N GLN A 58 1.09 53.04 -16.03
CA GLN A 58 2.01 52.27 -15.21
C GLN A 58 1.26 51.57 -14.06
N HIS A 59 0.40 52.29 -13.36
CA HIS A 59 -0.42 51.71 -12.30
C HIS A 59 -1.32 50.57 -12.81
N GLU A 60 -1.90 50.73 -14.01
CA GLU A 60 -2.73 49.70 -14.63
C GLU A 60 -1.92 48.45 -15.00
N ARG A 61 -0.70 48.64 -15.53
CA ARG A 61 0.25 47.52 -15.79
C ARG A 61 0.61 46.78 -14.51
N ASP A 62 0.93 47.50 -13.43
CA ASP A 62 1.28 46.89 -12.14
C ASP A 62 0.10 46.10 -11.57
N LYS A 63 -1.12 46.62 -11.70
CA LYS A 63 -2.35 45.94 -11.28
C LYS A 63 -2.59 44.67 -12.09
N GLN A 64 -2.40 44.70 -13.41
CA GLN A 64 -2.52 43.52 -14.26
C GLN A 64 -1.45 42.46 -13.90
N GLN A 65 -0.21 42.89 -13.69
CA GLN A 65 0.87 42.00 -13.26
C GLN A 65 0.57 41.37 -11.90
N GLN A 66 0.07 42.16 -10.95
CA GLN A 66 -0.34 41.65 -9.64
C GLN A 66 -1.46 40.61 -9.75
N GLN A 67 -2.44 40.85 -10.64
CA GLN A 67 -3.51 39.88 -10.90
C GLN A 67 -2.97 38.58 -11.49
N GLN A 68 -2.05 38.65 -12.46
CA GLN A 68 -1.40 37.47 -13.04
C GLN A 68 -0.63 36.68 -11.98
N ASN A 69 0.17 37.36 -11.15
CA ASN A 69 0.90 36.72 -10.05
C ASN A 69 -0.05 36.03 -9.05
N ARG A 70 -1.18 36.67 -8.71
CA ARG A 70 -2.20 36.05 -7.85
C ARG A 70 -2.78 34.79 -8.49
N GLN A 71 -3.08 34.81 -9.79
CA GLN A 71 -3.59 33.63 -10.49
C GLN A 71 -2.57 32.48 -10.50
N GLN A 72 -1.29 32.79 -10.76
CA GLN A 72 -0.22 31.79 -10.71
C GLN A 72 -0.08 31.17 -9.32
N GLN A 73 -0.13 31.98 -8.26
CA GLN A 73 -0.07 31.48 -6.88
C GLN A 73 -1.25 30.55 -6.55
N LEU A 74 -2.47 30.92 -6.99
CA LEU A 74 -3.64 30.07 -6.81
C LEU A 74 -3.50 28.73 -7.54
N GLN A 75 -2.96 28.76 -8.76
CA GLN A 75 -2.71 27.55 -9.54
C GLN A 75 -1.69 26.63 -8.85
N GLN A 76 -0.59 27.19 -8.34
CA GLN A 76 0.41 26.43 -7.58
C GLN A 76 -0.18 25.83 -6.30
N LEU A 77 -1.01 26.58 -5.58
CA LEU A 77 -1.68 26.10 -4.37
C LEU A 77 -2.63 24.94 -4.67
N GLN A 78 -3.39 25.03 -5.77
CA GLN A 78 -4.25 23.94 -6.23
C GLN A 78 -3.45 22.69 -6.59
N GLN A 79 -2.32 22.85 -7.29
CA GLN A 79 -1.43 21.74 -7.62
C GLN A 79 -0.85 21.08 -6.36
N MET A 80 -0.39 21.87 -5.38
CA MET A 80 0.10 21.36 -4.11
C MET A 80 -0.99 20.59 -3.36
N ARG A 81 -2.22 21.13 -3.30
CA ARG A 81 -3.36 20.44 -2.69
C ARG A 81 -3.67 19.12 -3.39
N ALA A 82 -3.61 19.07 -4.72
CA ALA A 82 -3.83 17.85 -5.49
C ALA A 82 -2.74 16.79 -5.22
N ILE A 83 -1.46 17.21 -5.16
CA ILE A 83 -0.34 16.32 -4.81
C ILE A 83 -0.53 15.74 -3.40
N HIS A 84 -0.86 16.60 -2.43
CA HIS A 84 -1.09 16.19 -1.05
C HIS A 84 -2.26 15.21 -0.93
N SER A 85 -3.38 15.49 -1.59
CA SER A 85 -4.54 14.60 -1.64
C SER A 85 -4.19 13.24 -2.26
N ARG A 86 -3.46 13.22 -3.38
CA ARG A 86 -2.98 11.98 -4.01
C ARG A 86 -2.03 11.20 -3.11
N GLN A 87 -1.22 11.88 -2.30
CA GLN A 87 -0.34 11.24 -1.33
C GLN A 87 -1.14 10.58 -0.20
N GLN A 88 -2.14 11.27 0.36
CA GLN A 88 -3.04 10.68 1.37
C GLN A 88 -3.77 9.46 0.82
N LEU A 89 -4.29 9.53 -0.41
CA LEU A 89 -4.96 8.40 -1.04
C LEU A 89 -4.01 7.20 -1.23
N ARG A 90 -2.75 7.44 -1.63
CA ARG A 90 -1.74 6.37 -1.73
C ARG A 90 -1.48 5.71 -0.38
N GLN A 91 -1.36 6.48 0.70
CA GLN A 91 -1.17 5.94 2.04
C GLN A 91 -2.37 5.08 2.48
N HIS A 92 -3.58 5.58 2.26
CA HIS A 92 -4.80 4.85 2.59
C HIS A 92 -4.91 3.54 1.79
N GLN A 93 -4.60 3.58 0.49
CA GLN A 93 -4.60 2.38 -0.36
C GLN A 93 -3.57 1.34 0.12
N GLN A 94 -2.37 1.77 0.51
CA GLN A 94 -1.37 0.88 1.09
C GLN A 94 -1.88 0.21 2.38
N GLN A 95 -2.58 0.97 3.23
CA GLN A 95 -3.17 0.42 4.46
C GLN A 95 -4.24 -0.64 4.15
N ILE A 96 -5.12 -0.39 3.19
CA ILE A 96 -6.14 -1.36 2.75
C ILE A 96 -5.48 -2.65 2.25
N VAL A 97 -4.43 -2.53 1.42
CA VAL A 97 -3.71 -3.70 0.90
C VAL A 97 -3.08 -4.50 2.03
N GLN A 98 -2.46 -3.84 3.02
CA GLN A 98 -1.91 -4.53 4.19
C GLN A 98 -2.98 -5.26 4.99
N GLN A 99 -4.13 -4.63 5.25
CA GLN A 99 -5.25 -5.27 5.95
C GLN A 99 -5.78 -6.49 5.18
N GLN A 100 -5.92 -6.40 3.85
CA GLN A 100 -6.32 -7.55 3.03
C GLN A 100 -5.30 -8.68 3.10
N GLN A 101 -4.01 -8.39 3.06
CA GLN A 101 -2.97 -9.42 3.19
C GLN A 101 -3.04 -10.10 4.55
N GLN A 102 -3.22 -9.35 5.63
CA GLN A 102 -3.42 -9.91 6.97
C GLN A 102 -4.68 -10.78 7.04
N HIS A 103 -5.78 -10.34 6.44
CA HIS A 103 -7.00 -11.13 6.40
C HIS A 103 -6.82 -12.44 5.63
N ARG A 104 -6.16 -12.41 4.45
CA ARG A 104 -5.79 -13.62 3.70
C ARG A 104 -4.86 -14.54 4.48
N ARG A 105 -3.92 -14.01 5.27
CA ARG A 105 -3.04 -14.80 6.14
C ARG A 105 -3.83 -15.49 7.24
N ARG A 106 -4.71 -14.77 7.94
CA ARG A 106 -5.61 -15.36 8.96
C ARG A 106 -6.50 -16.43 8.37
N HIS A 107 -7.09 -16.17 7.20
CA HIS A 107 -7.95 -17.15 6.53
C HIS A 107 -7.18 -18.41 6.12
N ARG A 108 -5.97 -18.27 5.55
CA ARG A 108 -5.09 -19.42 5.26
C ARG A 108 -4.65 -20.17 6.51
N GLN A 109 -4.44 -19.48 7.63
CA GLN A 109 -4.15 -20.14 8.91
C GLN A 109 -5.36 -20.92 9.42
N HIS A 110 -6.57 -20.37 9.32
CA HIS A 110 -7.79 -21.09 9.71
C HIS A 110 -8.02 -22.32 8.84
N GLN A 111 -7.80 -22.22 7.52
CA GLN A 111 -7.87 -23.38 6.62
C GLN A 111 -6.85 -24.46 7.00
N ARG A 112 -5.58 -24.08 7.21
CA ARG A 112 -4.56 -25.04 7.68
C ARG A 112 -4.92 -25.66 9.03
N ASN A 113 -5.44 -24.87 9.96
CA ASN A 113 -5.89 -25.39 11.25
C ASN A 113 -7.03 -26.40 11.07
N GLN A 114 -8.01 -26.11 10.20
CA GLN A 114 -9.11 -27.05 9.87
C GLN A 114 -8.58 -28.35 9.26
N GLU A 115 -7.67 -28.27 8.30
CA GLU A 115 -7.03 -29.45 7.70
C GLU A 115 -6.27 -30.27 8.75
N THR A 116 -5.49 -29.62 9.61
CA THR A 116 -4.77 -30.33 10.69
C THR A 116 -5.73 -30.98 11.68
N THR A 117 -6.85 -30.33 12.02
CA THR A 117 -7.85 -30.93 12.92
C THR A 117 -8.54 -32.14 12.29
N ALA A 118 -8.78 -32.13 10.98
CA ALA A 118 -9.34 -33.27 10.27
C ALA A 118 -8.35 -34.46 10.27
N VAL A 119 -7.09 -34.22 9.92
CA VAL A 119 -6.05 -35.26 9.90
C VAL A 119 -5.82 -35.86 11.30
N VAL A 120 -5.79 -35.03 12.34
CA VAL A 120 -5.65 -35.50 13.73
C VAL A 120 -6.88 -36.31 14.16
N SER A 121 -8.09 -35.89 13.77
CA SER A 121 -9.33 -36.62 14.08
C SER A 121 -9.36 -37.99 13.42
N ASP A 122 -8.96 -38.10 12.15
CA ASP A 122 -8.89 -39.38 11.43
C ASP A 122 -7.83 -40.30 12.02
N SER A 123 -6.63 -39.79 12.29
CA SER A 123 -5.57 -40.57 12.95
C SER A 123 -6.01 -41.10 14.31
N THR A 124 -6.75 -40.29 15.10
CA THR A 124 -7.26 -40.71 16.42
C THR A 124 -8.29 -41.83 16.27
N ARG A 125 -9.16 -41.76 15.25
CA ARG A 125 -10.13 -42.84 14.95
C ARG A 125 -9.44 -44.15 14.60
N TYR A 126 -8.40 -44.12 13.76
CA TYR A 126 -7.63 -45.33 13.43
C TYR A 126 -6.99 -45.96 14.67
N VAL A 127 -6.39 -45.15 15.56
CA VAL A 127 -5.80 -45.64 16.81
C VAL A 127 -6.85 -46.27 17.71
N LEU A 128 -8.02 -45.64 17.87
CA LEU A 128 -9.13 -46.19 18.67
C LEU A 128 -9.63 -47.52 18.11
N VAL A 129 -9.81 -47.63 16.78
CA VAL A 129 -10.22 -48.88 16.13
C VAL A 129 -9.18 -49.98 16.32
N ALA A 130 -7.89 -49.65 16.16
CA ALA A 130 -6.80 -50.61 16.37
C ALA A 130 -6.73 -51.11 17.82
N LEU A 131 -6.91 -50.22 18.80
CA LEU A 131 -6.97 -50.59 20.22
C LEU A 131 -8.17 -51.51 20.52
N LEU A 132 -9.35 -51.19 19.98
CA LEU A 132 -10.55 -52.04 20.10
C LEU A 132 -10.33 -53.43 19.49
N GLN A 133 -9.71 -53.50 18.32
CA GLN A 133 -9.44 -54.77 17.64
C GLN A 133 -8.39 -55.61 18.38
N LEU A 134 -7.36 -54.97 18.93
CA LEU A 134 -6.37 -55.65 19.78
C LEU A 134 -7.02 -56.22 21.04
N GLN A 135 -7.91 -55.47 21.69
CA GLN A 135 -8.62 -55.94 22.87
C GLN A 135 -9.53 -57.13 22.56
N LEU A 136 -10.20 -57.13 21.41
CA LEU A 136 -11.01 -58.27 20.95
C LEU A 136 -10.13 -59.51 20.70
N LEU A 137 -8.97 -59.35 20.06
CA LEU A 137 -8.02 -60.44 19.82
C LEU A 137 -7.53 -61.04 21.15
N LEU A 138 -7.22 -60.19 22.13
CA LEU A 138 -6.75 -60.60 23.45
C LEU A 138 -7.84 -61.36 24.22
N GLN A 139 -9.10 -60.91 24.12
CA GLN A 139 -10.26 -61.63 24.67
C GLN A 139 -10.45 -62.99 23.99
N GLN A 140 -10.32 -63.07 22.66
CA GLN A 140 -10.43 -64.34 21.94
C GLN A 140 -9.31 -65.32 22.34
N GLN A 141 -8.08 -64.83 22.52
CA GLN A 141 -6.96 -65.65 22.97
C GLN A 141 -7.20 -66.19 24.40
N GLN A 142 -7.74 -65.39 25.31
CA GLN A 142 -8.11 -65.86 26.64
C GLN A 142 -9.19 -66.95 26.60
N GLN A 143 -10.20 -66.81 25.74
CA GLN A 143 -11.23 -67.86 25.57
C GLN A 143 -10.63 -69.16 25.02
N GLN A 144 -9.72 -69.08 24.04
CA GLN A 144 -9.02 -70.27 23.53
C GLN A 144 -8.16 -70.95 24.61
N GLN A 145 -7.44 -70.18 25.43
CA GLN A 145 -6.66 -70.74 26.54
C GLN A 145 -7.57 -71.44 27.58
N GLN A 146 -8.73 -70.87 27.92
CA GLN A 146 -9.68 -71.51 28.82
C GLN A 146 -10.24 -72.82 28.25
N GLN A 147 -10.55 -72.88 26.95
CA GLN A 147 -11.00 -74.12 26.30
C GLN A 147 -9.91 -75.21 26.31
N GLN A 148 -8.64 -74.86 26.07
CA GLN A 148 -7.55 -75.84 26.16
C GLN A 148 -7.38 -76.40 27.57
N GLN A 149 -7.51 -75.57 28.62
CA GLN A 149 -7.46 -76.06 30.00
C GLN A 149 -8.60 -77.04 30.30
N GLN A 150 -9.83 -76.77 29.84
CA GLN A 150 -10.95 -77.70 30.02
C GLN A 150 -10.72 -79.04 29.30
N GLN A 151 -10.17 -79.04 28.08
CA GLN A 151 -9.83 -80.29 27.38
C GLN A 151 -8.74 -81.09 28.10
N GLN A 152 -7.70 -80.44 28.63
CA GLN A 152 -6.68 -81.15 29.42
C GLN A 152 -7.26 -81.77 30.68
N GLN A 153 -8.17 -81.08 31.38
CA GLN A 153 -8.84 -81.67 32.54
C GLN A 153 -9.70 -82.89 32.16
N GLN A 154 -10.43 -82.84 31.05
CA GLN A 154 -11.19 -84.00 30.57
C GLN A 154 -10.28 -85.18 30.20
N GLN A 155 -9.14 -84.94 29.54
CA GLN A 155 -8.18 -86.02 29.24
C GLN A 155 -7.57 -86.62 30.50
N GLN A 156 -7.25 -85.81 31.52
CA GLN A 156 -6.77 -86.33 32.79
C GLN A 156 -7.83 -87.19 33.50
N GLN A 157 -9.10 -86.78 33.48
CA GLN A 157 -10.18 -87.61 34.03
C GLN A 157 -10.35 -88.92 33.26
N GLN A 158 -10.26 -88.90 31.93
CA GLN A 158 -10.31 -90.13 31.13
C GLN A 158 -9.11 -91.04 31.38
N GLN A 159 -7.91 -90.50 31.54
CA GLN A 159 -6.73 -91.29 31.90
C GLN A 159 -6.84 -91.87 33.31
N GLN A 160 -7.38 -91.15 34.28
CA GLN A 160 -7.64 -91.71 35.61
C GLN A 160 -8.67 -92.83 35.57
N GLN A 161 -9.75 -92.69 34.78
CA GLN A 161 -10.69 -93.79 34.55
C GLN A 161 -10.03 -94.99 33.86
N HIS A 162 -9.19 -94.76 32.84
CA HIS A 162 -8.48 -95.85 32.16
C HIS A 162 -7.43 -96.52 33.04
N GLN A 163 -6.71 -95.79 33.90
CA GLN A 163 -5.77 -96.40 34.86
C GLN A 163 -6.49 -97.23 35.91
N GLN A 164 -7.69 -96.82 36.36
CA GLN A 164 -8.51 -97.68 37.21
C GLN A 164 -8.97 -98.96 36.49
N GLN A 165 -9.17 -98.94 35.16
CA GLN A 165 -9.48 -100.16 34.39
C GLN A 165 -8.24 -101.03 34.09
N GLN A 166 -7.09 -100.43 33.81
CA GLN A 166 -5.85 -101.15 33.46
C GLN A 166 -5.18 -101.84 34.65
N HIS A 167 -5.46 -101.42 35.90
CA HIS A 167 -5.00 -102.16 37.09
C HIS A 167 -5.58 -103.59 37.21
N TYR A 168 -6.54 -103.97 36.36
CA TYR A 168 -7.05 -105.35 36.27
C TYR A 168 -6.38 -106.22 35.19
N ALA A 169 -5.48 -105.68 34.36
CA ALA A 169 -4.87 -106.46 33.29
C ALA A 169 -3.45 -105.97 33.01
N THR A 170 -2.44 -106.63 33.60
CA THR A 170 -1.25 -107.16 32.88
C THR A 170 -0.13 -107.58 33.83
N THR A 171 0.22 -108.87 33.76
CA THR A 171 1.50 -109.46 34.15
C THR A 171 2.31 -109.75 32.88
N ALA A 172 3.63 -109.56 32.98
CA ALA A 172 4.71 -110.21 32.22
C ALA A 172 5.38 -109.47 31.04
N THR A 173 6.74 -109.54 31.11
CA THR A 173 7.79 -109.56 30.08
C THR A 173 8.49 -108.26 29.61
N ALA A 174 9.82 -108.39 29.47
CA ALA A 174 10.89 -107.39 29.62
C ALA A 174 11.71 -107.21 28.29
N PRO A 175 12.68 -106.27 28.22
CA PRO A 175 13.10 -105.46 27.04
C PRO A 175 14.34 -106.04 26.28
N PRO A 176 14.98 -105.39 25.24
CA PRO A 176 16.00 -104.30 25.40
C PRO A 176 16.18 -103.37 24.11
N PRO A 177 17.34 -102.71 23.76
CA PRO A 177 17.50 -101.22 23.73
C PRO A 177 18.17 -100.57 22.45
N ALA A 178 18.56 -99.26 22.53
CA ALA A 178 19.48 -98.42 21.68
C ALA A 178 18.82 -97.52 20.59
N THR A 179 19.27 -96.31 20.15
CA THR A 179 20.36 -95.32 20.42
C THR A 179 20.04 -93.99 19.65
N PRO A 180 20.74 -92.84 19.86
CA PRO A 180 20.29 -91.48 19.51
C PRO A 180 21.01 -90.79 18.32
N SER A 181 20.41 -89.75 17.72
CA SER A 181 21.04 -88.77 16.79
C SER A 181 20.18 -87.49 16.69
N SER A 182 20.66 -86.33 17.18
CA SER A 182 21.14 -85.13 16.42
C SER A 182 20.10 -84.50 15.47
N SER A 183 19.87 -83.18 15.31
CA SER A 183 20.54 -81.94 15.73
C SER A 183 19.82 -80.74 15.07
N SER A 184 19.51 -79.68 15.84
CA SER A 184 19.80 -78.24 15.60
C SER A 184 19.27 -77.43 14.38
N ASN A 185 19.07 -76.12 14.69
CA ASN A 185 19.16 -74.87 13.88
C ASN A 185 17.83 -74.18 13.56
N LYS A 186 17.50 -73.00 14.12
CA LYS A 186 18.07 -71.63 14.00
C LYS A 186 17.72 -70.91 12.69
N SER A 187 16.95 -69.82 12.87
CA SER A 187 17.11 -68.49 12.26
C SER A 187 16.94 -68.30 10.75
N SER A 188 16.06 -67.36 10.36
CA SER A 188 16.18 -66.61 9.11
C SER A 188 15.65 -65.18 9.29
N SER A 189 16.59 -64.24 9.23
CA SER A 189 16.45 -62.80 9.04
C SER A 189 15.95 -62.48 7.62
N SER A 190 15.45 -61.25 7.40
CA SER A 190 15.36 -60.45 6.15
C SER A 190 14.04 -59.66 6.15
N SER A 191 13.88 -58.38 5.77
CA SER A 191 14.77 -57.36 5.20
C SER A 191 14.13 -55.98 5.35
N SER A 192 14.98 -54.98 5.62
CA SER A 192 15.08 -53.69 4.95
C SER A 192 13.92 -53.21 4.06
N SER A 193 13.40 -52.01 4.35
CA SER A 193 13.12 -50.98 3.33
C SER A 193 13.08 -49.60 3.96
N SER A 194 14.23 -48.95 3.91
CA SER A 194 14.38 -47.50 3.94
C SER A 194 13.55 -46.90 2.81
N SER A 195 12.74 -45.88 3.09
CA SER A 195 12.24 -44.96 2.07
C SER A 195 12.37 -43.54 2.59
N SER A 196 13.57 -43.01 2.36
CA SER A 196 13.89 -41.60 2.32
C SER A 196 12.86 -40.87 1.47
N SER A 197 12.09 -39.95 2.05
CA SER A 197 11.37 -38.95 1.29
C SER A 197 11.93 -37.58 1.62
N SER A 198 13.10 -37.32 1.04
CA SER A 198 13.68 -35.99 0.91
C SER A 198 12.80 -35.17 -0.03
N LYS A 199 11.84 -34.41 0.51
CA LYS A 199 11.23 -33.29 -0.21
C LYS A 199 12.02 -32.03 0.08
N GLN A 200 13.18 -31.97 -0.58
CA GLN A 200 13.96 -30.77 -0.78
C GLN A 200 13.19 -29.89 -1.77
N VAL A 201 12.41 -28.96 -1.23
CA VAL A 201 11.70 -27.95 -2.02
C VAL A 201 12.59 -26.71 -2.10
N SER A 202 13.11 -26.48 -3.30
CA SER A 202 13.88 -25.30 -3.70
C SER A 202 13.05 -24.02 -3.57
N PRO A 203 13.59 -22.93 -2.99
CA PRO A 203 13.06 -21.59 -3.24
C PRO A 203 13.70 -21.07 -4.53
N GLN A 204 12.89 -21.01 -5.60
CA GLN A 204 13.31 -20.41 -6.85
C GLN A 204 13.32 -18.88 -6.71
N THR A 205 14.47 -18.36 -7.12
CA THR A 205 14.97 -17.00 -7.09
C THR A 205 14.21 -16.02 -7.98
N ALA A 206 14.30 -14.76 -7.55
CA ALA A 206 13.83 -13.55 -8.18
C ALA A 206 14.23 -13.35 -9.65
N GLY A 207 13.32 -12.73 -10.39
CA GLY A 207 13.54 -11.93 -11.58
C GLY A 207 12.69 -10.68 -11.46
#